data_AF-A0A366EN27-F1
#
_entry.id   AF-A0A366EN27-F1
#
_cell.length_a   1.000
_cell.length_b   1.000
_cell.length_c   1.000
_cell.angle_alpha   90.00
_cell.angle_beta   90.00
_cell.angle_gamma   90.00
#
_symmetry.space_group_name_H-M   'P 1'
#
loop_
_entity.id
_entity.type
_entity.pdbx_description
1 polymer ?
#
loop_
_entity_poly.entity_id
_entity_poly.type
_entity_poly.pdbx_seq_one_letter_code
_entity_poly.pdbx_strand_id
1 'polypeptide(L)'
;MTRAVDADRRAEIERLEDENAALRLRIDDLEAALYRPDLLIPDAWGLTKRQRDLFGALIASGPAVLTREAAMSALYAGRDWPECGKILDVLICHVRRKIAPDGFGIETAWGRGWRLDEATRAVFCRPAAASRDDAVRAASAAFGARRISGAAFARRMEACGAVAAPAAAGRSSPASAL
;
A
#
# COMPACT_ATOMS: atom_id res chain seq x y z
N MET A 1 3.95 48.42 -14.32
CA MET A 1 3.00 47.34 -13.92
C MET A 1 3.59 45.96 -14.11
N THR A 2 4.17 45.61 -15.27
CA THR A 2 4.73 44.26 -15.54
C THR A 2 5.78 43.79 -14.54
N ARG A 3 6.76 44.64 -14.18
CA ARG A 3 7.80 44.29 -13.19
C ARG A 3 7.29 43.99 -11.78
N ALA A 4 6.18 44.60 -11.36
CA ALA A 4 5.62 44.39 -10.04
C ALA A 4 4.87 43.04 -9.99
N VAL A 5 4.12 42.73 -11.05
CA VAL A 5 3.45 41.43 -11.19
C VAL A 5 4.47 40.29 -11.31
N ASP A 6 5.59 40.51 -11.99
CA ASP A 6 6.66 39.52 -12.09
C ASP A 6 7.47 39.36 -10.78
N ALA A 7 7.43 40.34 -9.88
CA ALA A 7 8.00 40.24 -8.55
C ALA A 7 7.08 39.45 -7.61
N ASP A 8 5.78 39.75 -7.64
CA ASP A 8 4.75 39.00 -6.90
C ASP A 8 4.70 37.53 -7.32
N ARG A 9 4.75 37.25 -8.63
CA ARG A 9 4.81 35.88 -9.16
C ARG A 9 6.06 35.15 -8.67
N ARG A 10 7.20 35.83 -8.59
CA ARG A 10 8.46 35.22 -8.10
C ARG A 10 8.39 34.90 -6.62
N ALA A 11 7.83 35.79 -5.81
CA ALA A 11 7.62 35.55 -4.38
C ALA A 11 6.62 34.40 -4.14
N GLU A 12 5.56 34.31 -4.94
CA GLU A 12 4.60 33.21 -4.86
C GLU A 12 5.23 31.87 -5.27
N ILE A 13 6.07 31.85 -6.32
CA ILE A 13 6.81 30.65 -6.73
C ILE A 13 7.72 30.17 -5.60
N GLU A 14 8.49 31.07 -4.98
CA GLU A 14 9.39 30.73 -3.88
C GLU A 14 8.63 30.14 -2.69
N ARG A 15 7.49 30.74 -2.32
CA ARG A 15 6.61 30.21 -1.27
C ARG A 15 6.07 28.81 -1.61
N LEU A 16 5.63 28.62 -2.85
CA LEU A 16 5.13 27.33 -3.32
C LEU A 16 6.24 26.28 -3.38
N GLU A 17 7.48 26.67 -3.68
CA GLU A 17 8.64 25.78 -3.67
C GLU A 17 9.00 25.34 -2.25
N ASP A 18 8.98 26.26 -1.29
CA ASP A 18 9.18 25.97 0.14
C ASP A 18 8.09 25.03 0.69
N GLU A 19 6.83 25.29 0.34
CA GLU A 19 5.71 24.43 0.72
C GLU A 19 5.83 23.04 0.08
N ASN A 20 6.18 22.95 -1.20
CA ASN A 20 6.43 21.68 -1.86
C ASN A 20 7.61 20.92 -1.23
N ALA A 21 8.69 21.61 -0.86
CA ALA A 21 9.82 20.99 -0.18
C ALA A 21 9.41 20.39 1.18
N ALA A 22 8.63 21.13 1.97
CA ALA A 22 8.11 20.66 3.25
C ALA A 22 7.13 19.48 3.09
N LEU A 23 6.23 19.55 2.11
CA LEU A 23 5.28 18.46 1.83
C LEU A 23 5.99 17.20 1.36
N ARG A 24 7.02 17.31 0.52
CA ARG A 24 7.84 16.17 0.08
C ARG A 24 8.58 15.52 1.25
N LEU A 25 9.18 16.31 2.13
CA LEU A 25 9.83 15.78 3.33
C LEU A 25 8.83 15.01 4.22
N ARG A 26 7.61 15.53 4.36
CA ARG A 26 6.55 14.87 5.14
C ARG A 26 6.09 13.56 4.49
N ILE A 27 6.02 13.51 3.16
CA ILE A 27 5.74 12.28 2.43
C ILE A 27 6.85 11.27 2.69
N ASP A 28 8.12 11.65 2.58
CA ASP A 28 9.26 10.76 2.86
C ASP A 28 9.20 10.18 4.28
N ASP A 29 8.93 11.02 5.29
CA ASP A 29 8.78 10.60 6.69
C ASP A 29 7.62 9.61 6.87
N LEU A 30 6.47 9.89 6.23
CA LEU A 30 5.28 9.05 6.32
C LEU A 30 5.45 7.74 5.56
N GLU A 31 6.09 7.77 4.39
CA GLU A 31 6.44 6.58 3.63
C GLU A 31 7.40 5.69 4.44
N ALA A 32 8.42 6.27 5.09
CA ALA A 32 9.31 5.51 5.97
C ALA A 32 8.60 4.88 7.19
N ALA A 33 7.53 5.51 7.67
CA ALA A 33 6.74 5.03 8.80
C ALA A 33 5.68 3.98 8.40
N LEU A 34 5.07 4.11 7.22
CA LEU A 34 3.88 3.35 6.83
C LEU A 34 4.14 2.33 5.72
N TYR A 35 5.08 2.59 4.81
CA TYR A 35 5.38 1.75 3.66
C TYR A 35 6.78 1.14 3.84
N ARG A 36 6.85 0.03 4.56
CA ARG A 36 8.11 -0.73 4.75
C ARG A 36 8.11 -2.02 3.92
N PRO A 37 8.40 -1.96 2.62
CA PRO A 37 8.63 -3.16 1.83
C PRO A 37 9.79 -3.98 2.40
N ASP A 38 10.80 -3.32 3.01
CA ASP A 38 11.93 -3.96 3.69
C ASP A 38 11.52 -4.88 4.87
N LEU A 39 10.34 -4.68 5.48
CA LEU A 39 9.87 -5.55 6.56
C LEU A 39 9.19 -6.84 6.06
N LEU A 40 8.76 -6.85 4.81
CA LEU A 40 8.14 -8.02 4.19
C LEU A 40 9.18 -8.86 3.44
N ILE A 41 10.20 -8.22 2.87
CA ILE A 41 11.17 -8.86 2.00
C ILE A 41 12.34 -9.41 2.83
N PRO A 42 12.60 -10.73 2.83
CA PRO A 42 13.75 -11.29 3.54
C PRO A 42 15.08 -10.77 3.00
N ASP A 43 15.98 -10.32 3.89
CA ASP A 43 17.34 -9.91 3.52
C ASP A 43 18.14 -11.05 2.86
N ALA A 44 17.77 -12.31 3.14
CA ALA A 44 18.35 -13.51 2.55
C ALA A 44 18.32 -13.53 1.01
N TRP A 45 17.34 -12.84 0.40
CA TRP A 45 17.26 -12.73 -1.06
C TRP A 45 18.32 -11.82 -1.66
N GLY A 46 19.00 -11.01 -0.85
CA GLY A 46 20.05 -10.10 -1.30
C GLY A 46 19.59 -9.13 -2.38
N LEU A 47 18.32 -8.70 -2.36
CA LEU A 47 17.79 -7.76 -3.32
C LEU A 47 18.48 -6.39 -3.16
N THR A 48 18.86 -5.76 -4.28
CA THR A 48 19.36 -4.37 -4.25
C THR A 48 18.21 -3.42 -3.91
N LYS A 49 18.52 -2.18 -3.49
CA LYS A 49 17.47 -1.17 -3.19
C LYS A 49 16.41 -1.07 -4.29
N ARG A 50 16.82 -0.88 -5.56
CA ARG A 50 15.91 -0.83 -6.72
C ARG A 50 15.08 -2.11 -6.91
N GLN A 51 15.67 -3.28 -6.61
CA GLN A 51 14.95 -4.55 -6.71
C GLN A 51 13.89 -4.66 -5.60
N ARG A 52 14.19 -4.19 -4.39
CA ARG A 52 13.23 -4.11 -3.28
C ARG A 52 12.13 -3.11 -3.57
N ASP A 53 12.45 -1.93 -4.10
CA ASP A 53 11.46 -0.92 -4.46
C ASP A 53 10.48 -1.46 -5.52
N LEU A 54 11.00 -2.11 -6.57
CA LEU A 54 10.18 -2.74 -7.61
C LEU A 54 9.30 -3.87 -7.05
N PHE A 55 9.87 -4.74 -6.20
CA PHE A 55 9.12 -5.83 -5.59
C PHE A 55 8.07 -5.32 -4.59
N GLY A 56 8.38 -4.27 -3.84
CA GLY A 56 7.43 -3.56 -3.00
C GLY A 56 6.25 -3.02 -3.79
N ALA A 57 6.50 -2.39 -4.95
CA ALA A 57 5.44 -1.93 -5.85
C ALA A 57 4.56 -3.08 -6.37
N LEU A 58 5.14 -4.26 -6.62
CA LEU A 58 4.38 -5.47 -6.96
C LEU A 58 3.49 -5.94 -5.80
N ILE A 59 4.00 -5.92 -4.57
CA ILE A 59 3.22 -6.26 -3.37
C ILE A 59 2.05 -5.30 -3.20
N ALA A 60 2.28 -3.98 -3.32
CA ALA A 60 1.23 -2.98 -3.16
C ALA A 60 0.19 -2.98 -4.29
N SER A 61 0.58 -3.40 -5.50
CA SER A 61 -0.37 -3.63 -6.59
C SER A 61 -1.32 -4.81 -6.31
N GLY A 62 -0.94 -5.70 -5.39
CA GLY A 62 -1.73 -6.84 -4.95
C GLY A 62 -2.14 -7.75 -6.11
N PRO A 63 -3.45 -7.96 -6.36
CA PRO A 63 -3.91 -8.79 -7.48
C PRO A 63 -3.86 -8.07 -8.85
N ALA A 64 -3.69 -6.75 -8.87
CA ALA A 64 -3.64 -5.98 -10.11
C ALA A 64 -2.30 -6.16 -10.83
N VAL A 65 -2.31 -5.94 -12.14
CA VAL A 65 -1.07 -5.88 -12.93
C VAL A 65 -0.39 -4.55 -12.65
N LEU A 66 0.85 -4.60 -12.14
CA LEU A 66 1.73 -3.45 -12.08
C LEU A 66 2.10 -3.07 -13.51
N THR A 67 1.59 -1.94 -13.98
CA THR A 67 1.88 -1.45 -15.33
C THR A 67 3.32 -0.96 -15.42
N ARG A 68 3.85 -0.87 -16.64
CA ARG A 68 5.19 -0.33 -16.88
C ARG A 68 5.30 1.10 -16.37
N GLU A 69 4.26 1.89 -16.58
CA GLU A 69 4.15 3.28 -16.12
C GLU A 69 4.14 3.38 -14.60
N ALA A 70 3.38 2.51 -13.92
CA ALA A 70 3.34 2.49 -12.45
C ALA A 70 4.67 2.02 -11.84
N ALA A 71 5.31 1.00 -12.42
CA ALA A 71 6.64 0.56 -12.02
C ALA A 71 7.68 1.68 -12.21
N MET A 72 7.53 2.45 -13.28
CA MET A 72 8.35 3.62 -13.57
C MET A 72 8.17 4.72 -12.53
N SER A 73 6.93 5.10 -12.22
CA SER A 73 6.64 6.09 -11.18
C SER A 73 7.18 5.66 -9.82
N ALA A 74 7.05 4.38 -9.46
CA ALA A 74 7.54 3.85 -8.19
C ALA A 74 9.08 3.89 -8.07
N LEU A 75 9.81 3.68 -9.16
CA LEU A 75 11.28 3.63 -9.13
C LEU A 75 11.95 4.99 -9.29
N TYR A 76 11.23 5.98 -9.83
CA TYR A 76 11.81 7.26 -10.27
C TYR A 76 11.03 8.50 -9.81
N ALA A 77 10.18 8.40 -8.79
CA ALA A 77 9.53 9.56 -8.19
C ALA A 77 10.59 10.64 -7.82
N GLY A 78 10.72 11.67 -8.67
CA GLY A 78 11.62 12.81 -8.47
C GLY A 78 13.04 12.75 -9.05
N ARG A 79 13.41 11.83 -9.95
CA ARG A 79 14.72 11.90 -10.66
C ARG A 79 14.61 11.86 -12.18
N ASP A 80 15.43 12.69 -12.83
CA ASP A 80 15.56 12.74 -14.28
C ASP A 80 15.97 11.39 -14.88
N TRP A 81 15.33 11.10 -16.00
CA TRP A 81 15.30 9.84 -16.73
C TRP A 81 16.46 9.72 -17.72
N PRO A 82 17.24 8.63 -17.71
CA PRO A 82 17.88 8.14 -18.92
C PRO A 82 16.91 7.14 -19.59
N GLU A 83 16.51 7.42 -20.82
CA GLU A 83 15.60 6.61 -21.62
C GLU A 83 16.00 5.13 -21.72
N CYS A 84 15.41 4.29 -20.87
CA CYS A 84 15.62 2.84 -20.94
C CYS A 84 14.44 2.07 -20.34
N GLY A 85 13.30 2.00 -21.04
CA GLY A 85 12.19 1.09 -20.69
C GLY A 85 12.59 -0.40 -20.61
N LYS A 86 13.76 -0.79 -21.16
CA LYS A 86 14.35 -2.14 -21.07
C LYS A 86 14.93 -2.48 -19.70
N ILE A 87 15.21 -1.48 -18.85
CA ILE A 87 15.77 -1.72 -17.51
C ILE A 87 14.77 -2.47 -16.63
N LEU A 88 13.46 -2.24 -16.80
CA LEU A 88 12.43 -2.92 -16.01
C LEU A 88 12.38 -4.43 -16.29
N ASP A 89 12.41 -4.83 -17.56
CA ASP A 89 12.41 -6.25 -17.95
C ASP A 89 13.63 -6.97 -17.33
N VAL A 90 14.81 -6.34 -17.39
CA VAL A 90 16.04 -6.88 -16.80
C VAL A 90 15.97 -6.91 -15.27
N LEU A 91 15.44 -5.87 -14.63
CA LEU A 91 15.22 -5.85 -13.18
C LEU A 91 14.28 -6.99 -12.74
N ILE A 92 13.17 -7.22 -13.45
CA ILE A 92 12.26 -8.34 -13.19
C ILE A 92 12.97 -9.68 -13.37
N CYS A 93 13.80 -9.84 -14.41
CA CYS A 93 14.63 -11.04 -14.60
C CYS A 93 15.57 -11.28 -13.41
N HIS A 94 16.17 -10.21 -12.86
CA HIS A 94 17.01 -10.33 -11.67
C HIS A 94 16.22 -10.67 -10.41
N VAL A 95 15.06 -10.05 -10.17
CA VAL A 95 14.22 -10.33 -9.01
C VAL A 95 13.73 -11.78 -9.07
N ARG A 96 13.16 -12.21 -10.20
CA ARG A 96 12.69 -13.60 -10.41
C ARG A 96 13.76 -14.62 -10.07
N ARG A 97 14.99 -14.41 -10.53
CA ARG A 97 16.11 -15.32 -10.26
C ARG A 97 16.44 -15.44 -8.77
N LYS A 98 16.29 -14.36 -8.00
CA LYS A 98 16.64 -14.31 -6.58
C LYS A 98 15.56 -14.90 -5.68
N ILE A 99 14.29 -14.79 -6.06
CA ILE A 99 13.16 -15.26 -5.23
C ILE A 99 12.67 -16.68 -5.58
N ALA A 100 12.97 -17.16 -6.80
CA ALA A 100 12.55 -18.49 -7.26
C ALA A 100 13.00 -19.65 -6.35
N PRO A 101 14.20 -19.66 -5.74
CA PRO A 101 14.62 -20.73 -4.84
C PRO A 101 13.71 -20.92 -3.61
N ASP A 102 13.06 -19.84 -3.16
CA ASP A 102 12.15 -19.86 -2.02
C ASP A 102 10.68 -20.13 -2.43
N GLY A 103 10.44 -20.52 -3.68
CA GLY A 103 9.11 -20.88 -4.19
C GLY A 103 8.24 -19.68 -4.56
N PHE A 104 8.83 -18.49 -4.71
CA PHE A 104 8.12 -17.28 -5.11
C PHE A 104 8.36 -16.93 -6.58
N GLY A 105 7.40 -16.23 -7.18
CA GLY A 105 7.40 -15.93 -8.60
C GLY A 105 6.61 -14.69 -8.98
N ILE A 106 6.92 -14.21 -10.18
CA ILE A 106 6.32 -13.05 -10.82
C ILE A 106 5.87 -13.50 -12.21
N GLU A 107 4.63 -13.24 -12.57
CA GLU A 107 4.06 -13.52 -13.89
C GLU A 107 4.14 -12.29 -14.79
N THR A 108 4.34 -12.52 -16.10
CA THR A 108 4.30 -11.45 -17.10
C THR A 108 2.90 -11.34 -17.68
N ALA A 109 2.27 -10.17 -17.56
CA ALA A 109 1.08 -9.81 -18.31
C ALA A 109 1.51 -9.13 -19.62
N TRP A 110 1.56 -9.92 -20.71
CA TRP A 110 2.05 -9.47 -22.01
C TRP A 110 1.36 -8.16 -22.47
N GLY A 111 2.17 -7.17 -22.84
CA GLY A 111 1.69 -5.85 -23.26
C GLY A 111 1.18 -4.93 -22.14
N ARG A 112 1.19 -5.36 -20.87
CA ARG A 112 0.70 -4.57 -19.72
C ARG A 112 1.75 -4.36 -18.63
N GLY A 113 2.47 -5.41 -18.25
CA GLY A 113 3.43 -5.34 -17.15
C GLY A 113 3.58 -6.68 -16.42
N TRP A 114 3.60 -6.62 -15.09
CA TRP A 114 3.90 -7.79 -14.25
C TRP A 114 2.94 -7.90 -13.06
N ARG A 115 2.78 -9.10 -12.54
CA ARG A 115 2.02 -9.38 -11.32
C ARG A 115 2.72 -10.47 -10.52
N LEU A 116 2.52 -10.50 -9.21
CA LEU A 116 2.95 -11.64 -8.41
C LEU A 116 2.12 -12.87 -8.80
N ASP A 117 2.74 -14.05 -8.80
CA ASP A 117 1.99 -15.31 -8.99
C ASP A 117 1.06 -15.58 -7.80
N GLU A 118 0.15 -16.55 -7.93
CA GLU A 118 -0.85 -16.81 -6.89
C GLU A 118 -0.22 -17.22 -5.55
N ALA A 119 0.82 -18.07 -5.59
CA ALA A 119 1.50 -18.57 -4.39
C ALA A 119 2.21 -17.42 -3.63
N THR A 120 2.88 -16.54 -4.36
CA THR A 120 3.57 -15.37 -3.81
C THR A 120 2.58 -14.34 -3.31
N ARG A 121 1.46 -14.14 -4.03
CA ARG A 121 0.38 -13.28 -3.56
C ARG A 121 -0.19 -13.78 -2.24
N ALA A 122 -0.43 -15.08 -2.08
CA ALA A 122 -0.97 -15.62 -0.83
C ALA A 122 -0.10 -15.29 0.40
N VAL A 123 1.22 -15.19 0.22
CA VAL A 123 2.17 -14.89 1.30
C VAL A 123 2.35 -13.38 1.52
N PHE A 124 2.62 -12.61 0.45
CA PHE A 124 2.98 -11.20 0.55
C PHE A 124 1.79 -10.26 0.43
N CYS A 125 0.87 -10.60 -0.45
CA CYS A 125 -0.39 -9.90 -0.61
C CYS A 125 -1.41 -10.63 0.24
N ARG A 126 -1.27 -10.55 1.58
CA ARG A 126 -2.32 -11.00 2.50
C ARG A 126 -3.62 -10.46 1.93
N PRO A 127 -4.57 -11.34 1.56
CA PRO A 127 -5.63 -10.90 0.70
C PRO A 127 -6.34 -9.77 1.43
N ALA A 128 -6.53 -8.66 0.74
CA ALA A 128 -7.66 -7.78 1.00
C ALA A 128 -9.01 -8.51 0.75
N ALA A 129 -9.07 -9.84 0.88
CA ALA A 129 -10.30 -10.57 1.07
C ALA A 129 -10.79 -10.19 2.47
N ALA A 130 -11.62 -9.14 2.47
CA ALA A 130 -11.96 -8.26 3.58
C ALA A 130 -10.82 -7.29 3.95
N SER A 131 -10.53 -6.29 3.09
CA SER A 131 -10.18 -5.00 3.69
C SER A 131 -11.32 -4.68 4.65
N ARG A 132 -10.97 -4.28 5.89
CA ARG A 132 -11.95 -3.79 6.86
C ARG A 132 -12.93 -2.85 6.17
N ASP A 133 -12.44 -2.03 5.25
CA ASP A 133 -13.20 -1.02 4.52
C ASP A 133 -14.19 -1.58 3.48
N ASP A 134 -13.95 -2.75 2.88
CA ASP A 134 -14.91 -3.41 1.96
C ASP A 134 -16.01 -4.12 2.74
N ALA A 135 -15.66 -4.79 3.85
CA ALA A 135 -16.63 -5.40 4.74
C ALA A 135 -17.52 -4.35 5.42
N VAL A 136 -16.92 -3.23 5.86
CA VAL A 136 -17.63 -2.07 6.42
C VAL A 136 -18.53 -1.43 5.36
N ARG A 137 -18.06 -1.23 4.12
CA ARG A 137 -18.89 -0.69 3.02
C ARG A 137 -20.07 -1.60 2.69
N ALA A 138 -19.85 -2.90 2.57
CA ALA A 138 -20.92 -3.87 2.29
C ALA A 138 -21.93 -3.96 3.44
N ALA A 139 -21.46 -3.96 4.70
CA ALA A 139 -22.32 -3.98 5.88
C ALA A 139 -23.14 -2.68 5.99
N SER A 140 -22.52 -1.51 5.78
CA SER A 140 -23.21 -0.21 5.83
C SER A 140 -24.22 -0.06 4.70
N ALA A 141 -23.91 -0.53 3.48
CA ALA A 141 -24.86 -0.54 2.37
C ALA A 141 -26.06 -1.48 2.65
N ALA A 142 -25.81 -2.66 3.23
CA ALA A 142 -26.87 -3.59 3.59
C ALA A 142 -27.75 -3.06 4.74
N PHE A 143 -27.16 -2.37 5.72
CA PHE A 143 -27.86 -1.73 6.83
C PHE A 143 -28.70 -0.53 6.35
N GLY A 144 -28.12 0.36 5.52
CA GLY A 144 -28.81 1.49 4.92
C GLY A 144 -29.97 1.06 4.01
N ALA A 145 -29.83 -0.06 3.30
CA ALA A 145 -30.90 -0.68 2.51
C ALA A 145 -31.90 -1.51 3.35
N ARG A 146 -31.82 -1.48 4.68
CA ARG A 146 -32.65 -2.27 5.64
C ARG A 146 -32.67 -3.78 5.37
N ARG A 147 -31.63 -4.32 4.74
CA ARG A 147 -31.50 -5.77 4.46
C ARG A 147 -30.95 -6.56 5.65
N ILE A 148 -30.34 -5.88 6.61
CA ILE A 148 -29.84 -6.46 7.87
C ILE A 148 -30.28 -5.63 9.06
N SER A 149 -30.51 -6.28 10.21
CA SER A 149 -30.82 -5.60 11.46
C SER A 149 -29.57 -4.95 12.08
N GLY A 150 -29.76 -4.00 13.00
CA GLY A 150 -28.65 -3.35 13.71
C GLY A 150 -27.76 -4.34 14.46
N ALA A 151 -28.34 -5.38 15.08
CA ALA A 151 -27.58 -6.45 15.73
C ALA A 151 -26.77 -7.30 14.73
N ALA A 152 -27.29 -7.52 13.52
CA ALA A 152 -26.57 -8.24 12.47
C ALA A 152 -25.46 -7.38 11.84
N PHE A 153 -25.66 -6.06 11.74
CA PHE A 153 -24.63 -5.10 11.35
C PHE A 153 -23.49 -5.06 12.38
N ALA A 154 -23.80 -4.93 13.68
CA ALA A 154 -22.82 -4.90 14.76
C ALA A 154 -21.94 -6.17 14.79
N ARG A 155 -22.52 -7.36 14.70
CA ARG A 155 -21.76 -8.63 14.64
C ARG A 155 -20.84 -8.73 13.43
N ARG A 156 -21.24 -8.20 12.27
CA ARG A 156 -20.39 -8.14 11.07
C ARG A 156 -19.23 -7.15 11.26
N MET A 157 -19.49 -6.02 11.91
CA MET A 157 -18.47 -5.01 12.22
C MET A 157 -17.45 -5.53 13.26
N GLU A 158 -17.89 -6.31 14.25
CA GLU A 158 -17.03 -6.98 15.23
C GLU A 158 -16.19 -8.10 14.60
N ALA A 159 -16.79 -8.95 13.77
CA ALA A 159 -16.09 -10.04 13.08
C ALA A 159 -14.98 -9.54 12.13
N CYS A 160 -15.11 -8.31 11.63
CA CYS A 160 -14.09 -7.65 10.78
C CYS A 160 -13.18 -6.67 11.55
N GLY A 161 -13.29 -6.58 12.89
CA GLY A 161 -12.43 -5.74 13.73
C GLY A 161 -12.64 -4.22 13.56
N ALA A 162 -13.81 -3.79 13.11
CA ALA A 162 -14.14 -2.38 12.88
C ALA A 162 -14.73 -1.66 14.10
N VAL A 163 -15.24 -2.40 15.09
CA VAL A 163 -15.67 -1.88 16.40
C VAL A 163 -14.95 -2.70 17.47
N ALA A 164 -14.34 -2.02 18.44
CA ALA A 164 -13.73 -2.69 19.59
C ALA A 164 -14.81 -3.50 20.31
N ALA A 165 -14.54 -4.79 20.54
CA ALA A 165 -15.40 -5.63 21.38
C ALA A 165 -15.73 -4.87 22.67
N PRO A 166 -17.00 -4.82 23.12
CA PRO A 166 -17.29 -4.22 24.41
C PRO A 166 -16.47 -5.00 25.44
N ALA A 167 -15.52 -4.31 26.07
CA ALA A 167 -14.72 -4.85 27.16
C ALA A 167 -15.71 -5.48 28.13
N ALA A 168 -15.61 -6.81 28.30
CA ALA A 168 -16.46 -7.56 29.20
C ALA A 168 -16.39 -6.88 30.57
N ALA A 169 -17.43 -6.12 30.91
CA ALA A 169 -17.54 -5.43 32.17
C ALA A 169 -17.69 -6.52 33.23
N GLY A 170 -16.56 -6.88 33.83
CA GLY A 170 -16.51 -7.68 35.04
C GLY A 170 -17.36 -7.01 36.12
N ARG A 171 -18.41 -7.71 36.53
CA ARG A 171 -18.94 -7.63 37.89
C ARG A 171 -19.05 -9.04 38.43
N SER A 172 -17.92 -9.56 38.89
CA SER A 172 -17.94 -10.55 39.97
C SER A 172 -18.39 -9.81 41.24
N SER A 173 -19.65 -10.01 41.60
CA SER A 173 -20.10 -9.74 42.98
C SER A 173 -19.74 -10.96 43.82
N PRO A 174 -18.98 -10.84 44.93
CA PRO A 174 -18.83 -11.91 45.90
C PRO A 174 -19.95 -11.78 46.91
N ALA A 175 -21.00 -12.60 46.78
CA ALA A 175 -22.04 -12.71 47.80
C ALA A 175 -22.49 -14.17 47.91
N SER A 176 -21.74 -14.95 48.70
CA SER A 176 -22.23 -16.13 49.43
C SER A 176 -21.10 -16.64 50.35
N ALA A 177 -21.07 -16.14 51.57
CA ALA A 177 -20.46 -16.80 52.72
C ALA A 177 -21.11 -16.23 53.98
N LEU A 178 -22.25 -16.79 54.35
CA LEU A 178 -22.68 -17.22 55.69
C LEU A 178 -24.10 -17.77 55.60
#